data_AF-A0A2N1RAU8-F1
#
_entry.id   AF-A0A2N1RAU8-F1
#
_cell.length_a   1.000
_cell.length_b   1.000
_cell.length_c   1.000
_cell.angle_alpha   90.00
_cell.angle_beta   90.00
_cell.angle_gamma   90.00
#
_symmetry.space_group_name_H-M   'P 1'
#
loop_
_entity.id
_entity.type
_entity.pdbx_description
1 polymer ?
#
loop_
_entity_poly.entity_id
_entity_poly.type
_entity_poly.pdbx_seq_one_letter_code
_entity_poly.pdbx_strand_id
1 'polypeptide(L)'
;MKSLRERQGWVHVLLVLITLSWGFNNIAMKIGFTYLTPQQFGGVRMLMAFPFMVYLAGFMPGRVKFTRKDFISIAFLGLIGMGVFQILFHMGIDETSPSIGGILMATMPVQVVLLSILFRMEKPGWRSMLGVLLTIAGLAVITLSTQKGGEQLTTVRGIVFVVLAELG
;
A
#
# COMPACT_ATOMS: atom_id res chain seq x y z
N MET A 1 -34.57 3.49 6.46
CA MET A 1 -33.39 4.20 7.03
C MET A 1 -32.50 3.35 7.95
N LYS A 2 -32.97 2.25 8.59
CA LYS A 2 -32.10 1.34 9.39
C LYS A 2 -31.02 0.62 8.56
N SER A 3 -31.25 0.36 7.27
CA SER A 3 -30.32 -0.38 6.38
C SER A 3 -29.02 0.35 6.04
N LEU A 4 -28.95 1.68 6.17
CA LEU A 4 -27.72 2.43 5.90
C LEU A 4 -26.76 2.42 7.10
N ARG A 5 -27.28 2.34 8.33
CA ARG A 5 -26.49 2.35 9.57
C ARG A 5 -25.89 0.98 9.89
N GLU A 6 -26.62 -0.10 9.60
CA GLU A 6 -26.09 -1.48 9.66
C GLU A 6 -25.03 -1.73 8.58
N ARG A 7 -25.21 -1.19 7.37
CA ARG A 7 -24.16 -1.19 6.33
C ARG A 7 -22.93 -0.42 6.76
N GLN A 8 -23.08 0.72 7.44
CA GLN A 8 -21.94 1.45 8.01
C GLN A 8 -21.17 0.61 9.03
N GLY A 9 -21.85 -0.06 9.98
CA GLY A 9 -21.19 -0.92 10.96
C GLY A 9 -20.36 -2.03 10.31
N TRP A 10 -20.93 -2.72 9.33
CA TRP A 10 -20.23 -3.74 8.55
C TRP A 10 -19.03 -3.19 7.77
N VAL A 11 -19.15 -2.00 7.19
CA VAL A 11 -18.02 -1.34 6.52
C VAL A 11 -16.87 -1.06 7.48
N HIS A 12 -17.14 -0.64 8.73
CA HIS A 12 -16.08 -0.37 9.71
C HIS A 12 -15.38 -1.67 10.13
N VAL A 13 -16.12 -2.76 10.32
CA VAL A 13 -15.53 -4.09 10.61
C VAL A 13 -14.65 -4.56 9.44
N LEU A 14 -15.12 -4.41 8.21
CA LEU A 14 -14.33 -4.75 7.01
C LEU A 14 -13.06 -3.90 6.92
N LEU A 15 -13.14 -2.60 7.21
CA LEU A 15 -11.97 -1.72 7.23
C LEU A 15 -10.94 -2.14 8.30
N VAL A 16 -11.39 -2.54 9.49
CA VAL A 16 -10.49 -3.07 10.53
C VAL A 16 -9.84 -4.38 10.10
N LEU A 17 -10.57 -5.29 9.46
CA LEU A 17 -10.00 -6.53 8.93
C LEU A 17 -8.96 -6.25 7.83
N ILE A 18 -9.21 -5.27 6.98
CA ILE A 18 -8.27 -4.84 5.94
C ILE A 18 -7.00 -4.28 6.59
N THR A 19 -7.10 -3.38 7.57
CA THR A 19 -5.91 -2.79 8.21
C THR A 19 -5.09 -3.82 8.98
N LEU A 20 -5.74 -4.76 9.68
CA LEU A 20 -5.06 -5.89 10.31
C LEU A 20 -4.35 -6.78 9.28
N SER A 21 -5.01 -7.05 8.15
CA SER A 21 -4.43 -7.83 7.06
C SER A 21 -3.18 -7.14 6.49
N TRP A 22 -3.22 -5.81 6.31
CA TRP A 22 -2.06 -5.03 5.86
C TRP A 22 -0.91 -5.00 6.88
N GLY A 23 -1.22 -4.85 8.17
CA GLY A 23 -0.20 -4.90 9.23
C GLY A 23 0.50 -6.26 9.29
N PHE A 24 -0.28 -7.35 9.26
CA PHE A 24 0.27 -8.71 9.20
C PHE A 24 1.05 -8.97 7.90
N ASN A 25 0.63 -8.36 6.78
CA ASN A 25 1.27 -8.57 5.49
C ASN A 25 2.76 -8.21 5.50
N ASN A 26 3.13 -7.10 6.14
CA ASN A 26 4.53 -6.67 6.26
C ASN A 26 5.40 -7.68 7.03
N ILE A 27 4.86 -8.25 8.11
CA ILE A 27 5.53 -9.28 8.90
C ILE A 27 5.68 -10.57 8.09
N ALA A 28 4.60 -11.00 7.43
CA ALA A 28 4.61 -12.18 6.58
C ALA A 28 5.58 -12.06 5.40
N MET A 29 5.70 -10.86 4.80
CA MET A 29 6.67 -10.57 3.75
C MET A 29 8.10 -10.76 4.23
N LYS A 30 8.44 -10.22 5.41
CA LYS A 30 9.77 -10.41 6.02
C LYS A 30 10.12 -11.87 6.26
N ILE A 31 9.16 -12.66 6.72
CA ILE A 31 9.33 -14.11 6.88
C ILE A 31 9.47 -14.79 5.51
N GLY A 32 8.68 -14.38 4.51
CA GLY A 32 8.79 -14.90 3.16
C GLY A 32 10.16 -14.63 2.51
N PHE A 33 10.74 -13.46 2.79
CA PHE A 33 12.03 -13.04 2.25
C PHE A 33 13.21 -13.87 2.78
N THR A 34 13.03 -14.64 3.87
CA THR A 34 14.08 -15.57 4.31
C THR A 34 14.19 -16.80 3.40
N TYR A 35 13.16 -17.09 2.60
CA TYR A 35 13.11 -18.27 1.72
C TYR A 35 13.12 -17.91 0.23
N LEU A 36 12.65 -16.71 -0.13
CA LEU A 36 12.52 -16.24 -1.50
C LEU A 36 13.12 -14.84 -1.63
N THR A 37 13.68 -14.49 -2.80
CA THR A 37 14.04 -13.09 -3.04
C THR A 37 12.79 -12.20 -3.05
N PRO A 38 12.90 -10.89 -2.74
CA PRO A 38 11.75 -9.99 -2.71
C PRO A 38 10.93 -10.00 -4.02
N GLN A 39 11.61 -10.13 -5.16
CA GLN A 39 10.99 -10.21 -6.49
C GLN A 39 10.27 -11.55 -6.72
N GLN A 40 10.86 -12.66 -6.24
CA GLN A 40 10.23 -13.98 -6.32
C GLN A 40 8.98 -14.05 -5.45
N PHE A 41 9.04 -13.49 -4.23
CA PHE A 41 7.89 -13.43 -3.33
C PHE A 41 6.73 -12.66 -3.97
N GLY A 42 7.00 -11.46 -4.53
CA GLY A 42 6.01 -10.68 -5.25
C GLY A 42 5.42 -11.42 -6.46
N GLY A 43 6.27 -12.10 -7.23
CA GLY A 43 5.85 -12.90 -8.38
C GLY A 43 4.93 -14.06 -8.02
N VAL A 44 5.32 -14.88 -7.03
CA VAL A 44 4.51 -16.02 -6.54
C VAL A 44 3.17 -15.53 -5.98
N ARG A 45 3.18 -14.43 -5.21
CA ARG A 45 1.95 -13.80 -4.70
C ARG A 45 1.01 -13.39 -5.82
N MET A 46 1.50 -12.72 -6.87
CA MET A 46 0.66 -12.30 -7.99
C MET A 46 0.15 -13.48 -8.83
N LEU A 47 0.98 -14.51 -9.03
CA LEU A 47 0.56 -15.73 -9.72
C LEU A 47 -0.55 -16.48 -8.97
N MET A 48 -0.50 -16.52 -7.63
CA MET A 48 -1.58 -17.09 -6.82
C MET A 48 -2.85 -16.24 -6.85
N ALA A 49 -2.72 -14.91 -6.87
CA ALA A 49 -3.86 -14.00 -6.89
C ALA A 49 -4.59 -13.98 -8.25
N PHE A 50 -3.86 -14.18 -9.36
CA PHE A 50 -4.40 -14.11 -10.72
C PHE A 50 -5.61 -15.03 -11.00
N PRO A 51 -5.55 -16.35 -10.75
CA PRO A 51 -6.69 -17.24 -11.01
C PRO A 51 -7.92 -16.88 -10.16
N PHE A 52 -7.70 -16.42 -8.92
CA PHE A 52 -8.78 -15.97 -8.05
C PHE A 52 -9.44 -14.69 -8.58
N MET A 53 -8.64 -13.73 -9.08
CA MET A 53 -9.14 -12.51 -9.73
C MET A 53 -9.90 -12.80 -11.02
N VAL A 54 -9.41 -13.71 -11.87
CA VAL A 54 -10.10 -14.14 -13.09
C VAL A 54 -11.41 -14.85 -12.77
N TYR A 55 -11.41 -15.72 -11.75
CA TYR A 55 -12.62 -16.37 -11.26
C TYR A 55 -13.64 -15.33 -10.80
N LEU A 56 -13.28 -14.40 -9.91
CA LEU A 56 -14.17 -13.32 -9.46
C LEU A 56 -14.70 -12.47 -10.61
N ALA A 57 -13.84 -12.06 -11.55
CA ALA A 57 -14.25 -11.31 -12.74
C ALA A 57 -15.26 -12.09 -13.61
N GLY A 58 -15.14 -13.42 -13.64
CA GLY A 58 -16.10 -14.31 -14.25
C GLY A 58 -17.45 -14.28 -13.54
N PHE A 59 -17.52 -14.40 -12.21
CA PHE A 59 -18.79 -14.59 -11.50
C PHE A 59 -19.48 -13.31 -11.01
N MET A 60 -18.86 -12.14 -11.19
CA MET A 60 -19.44 -10.86 -10.76
C MET A 60 -20.64 -10.44 -11.64
N PRO A 61 -21.81 -10.10 -11.06
CA PRO A 61 -22.90 -9.49 -11.80
C PRO A 61 -22.52 -8.07 -12.27
N GLY A 62 -22.89 -7.71 -13.51
CA GLY A 62 -22.55 -6.42 -14.12
C GLY A 62 -21.35 -6.42 -15.08
N ARG A 63 -21.09 -7.56 -15.75
CA ARG A 63 -19.99 -7.69 -16.73
C ARG A 63 -20.05 -6.59 -17.80
N VAL A 64 -18.96 -5.83 -17.92
CA VAL A 64 -18.77 -4.85 -18.98
C VAL A 64 -18.00 -5.52 -20.12
N LYS A 65 -18.42 -5.32 -21.37
CA LYS A 65 -17.67 -5.81 -22.53
C LYS A 65 -16.40 -4.97 -22.68
N PHE A 66 -15.24 -5.59 -22.50
CA PHE A 66 -13.96 -4.93 -22.72
C PHE A 66 -13.65 -4.85 -24.21
N THR A 67 -13.31 -3.66 -24.70
CA THR A 67 -12.65 -3.53 -26.01
C THR A 67 -11.17 -3.88 -25.88
N ARG A 68 -10.50 -4.20 -27.00
CA ARG A 68 -9.03 -4.39 -27.01
C ARG A 68 -8.28 -3.18 -26.44
N LYS A 69 -8.82 -1.98 -26.64
CA LYS A 69 -8.25 -0.73 -26.11
C LYS A 69 -8.35 -0.68 -24.58
N ASP A 70 -9.48 -1.09 -24.01
CA ASP A 70 -9.65 -1.14 -22.55
C ASP A 70 -8.71 -2.16 -21.94
N PHE A 71 -8.53 -3.33 -22.57
CA PHE A 71 -7.59 -4.33 -22.11
C PHE A 71 -6.15 -3.81 -22.08
N ILE A 72 -5.71 -3.12 -23.14
CA ILE A 72 -4.37 -2.51 -23.19
C ILE A 72 -4.23 -1.44 -22.12
N SER A 73 -5.21 -0.54 -21.95
CA SER A 73 -5.17 0.49 -20.91
C SER A 73 -5.12 -0.11 -19.50
N ILE A 74 -5.91 -1.14 -19.22
CA ILE A 74 -5.92 -1.85 -17.93
C ILE A 74 -4.58 -2.57 -17.70
N ALA A 75 -4.02 -3.19 -18.74
CA ALA A 75 -2.71 -3.84 -18.65
C ALA A 75 -1.60 -2.82 -18.37
N PHE A 76 -1.60 -1.66 -19.04
CA PHE A 76 -0.65 -0.58 -18.77
C PHE A 76 -0.82 0.00 -17.36
N LEU A 77 -2.05 0.26 -16.92
CA LEU A 77 -2.34 0.73 -15.56
C LEU A 77 -1.92 -0.29 -14.51
N GLY A 78 -2.18 -1.59 -14.74
CA GLY A 78 -1.77 -2.66 -13.84
C GLY A 78 -0.26 -2.83 -13.79
N LEU A 79 0.43 -2.72 -14.93
CA LEU A 79 1.89 -2.85 -15.01
C LEU A 79 2.60 -1.65 -14.38
N ILE A 80 2.20 -0.43 -14.75
CA ILE A 80 2.83 0.79 -14.26
C ILE A 80 2.41 1.06 -12.81
N GLY A 81 1.11 1.07 -12.52
CA GLY A 81 0.63 1.34 -11.16
C GLY A 81 1.00 0.20 -10.22
N MET A 82 0.48 -0.99 -10.46
CA MET A 82 0.66 -2.09 -9.50
C MET A 82 2.01 -2.82 -9.64
N GLY A 83 2.50 -3.04 -10.86
CA GLY A 83 3.75 -3.77 -11.08
C GLY A 83 4.97 -3.01 -10.56
N VAL A 84 5.11 -1.74 -10.94
CA VAL A 84 6.21 -0.89 -10.46
C VAL A 84 6.10 -0.67 -8.95
N PHE A 85 4.89 -0.38 -8.44
CA PHE A 85 4.63 -0.30 -6.99
C PHE A 85 5.15 -1.54 -6.28
N GLN A 86 4.74 -2.74 -6.72
CA GLN A 86 5.12 -3.99 -6.06
C GLN A 86 6.65 -4.17 -6.06
N ILE A 87 7.33 -3.93 -7.19
CA ILE A 87 8.79 -4.11 -7.25
C ILE A 87 9.50 -3.16 -6.27
N LEU A 88 9.18 -1.87 -6.33
CA LEU A 88 9.79 -0.85 -5.48
C LEU A 88 9.45 -1.08 -4.00
N PHE A 89 8.21 -1.47 -3.71
CA PHE A 89 7.75 -1.73 -2.35
C PHE A 89 8.47 -2.94 -1.73
N HIS A 90 8.57 -4.06 -2.44
CA HIS A 90 9.29 -5.23 -1.94
C HIS A 90 10.78 -4.93 -1.72
N MET A 91 11.43 -4.20 -2.63
CA MET A 91 12.82 -3.75 -2.46
C MET A 91 12.98 -2.81 -1.26
N GLY A 92 12.05 -1.87 -1.07
CA GLY A 92 12.05 -0.95 0.05
C GLY A 92 11.84 -1.64 1.40
N ILE A 93 10.91 -2.60 1.48
CA ILE A 93 10.64 -3.37 2.71
C ILE A 93 11.78 -4.33 3.07
N ASP A 94 12.50 -4.86 2.08
CA ASP A 94 13.69 -5.70 2.32
C ASP A 94 14.82 -4.90 2.98
N GLU A 95 14.98 -3.63 2.61
CA GLU A 95 16.01 -2.72 3.11
C GLU A 95 15.58 -1.84 4.31
N THR A 96 14.34 -2.01 4.82
CA THR A 96 13.80 -1.25 5.97
C THR A 96 13.37 -2.21 7.07
N SER A 97 13.48 -1.81 8.35
CA SER A 97 12.91 -2.63 9.43
C SER A 97 11.38 -2.70 9.31
N PRO A 98 10.69 -3.78 9.76
CA PRO A 98 9.23 -3.86 9.62
C PRO A 98 8.51 -2.74 10.40
N SER A 99 9.10 -2.30 11.52
CA SER A 99 8.68 -1.13 12.28
C SER A 99 8.74 0.13 11.41
N ILE A 100 9.87 0.41 10.76
CA ILE A 100 10.03 1.61 9.91
C ILE A 100 9.23 1.52 8.61
N GLY A 101 9.19 0.36 7.96
CA GLY A 101 8.39 0.12 6.75
C GLY A 101 6.90 0.39 6.99
N GLY A 102 6.34 -0.08 8.12
CA GLY A 102 4.96 0.23 8.49
C GLY A 102 4.70 1.72 8.71
N ILE A 103 5.67 2.48 9.23
CA ILE A 103 5.52 3.93 9.40
C ILE A 103 5.62 4.65 8.05
N LEU A 104 6.53 4.24 7.17
CA LEU A 104 6.63 4.79 5.82
C LEU A 104 5.29 4.64 5.08
N MET A 105 4.67 3.46 5.17
CA MET A 105 3.31 3.23 4.63
C MET A 105 2.26 4.16 5.24
N ALA A 106 2.39 4.52 6.53
CA ALA A 106 1.50 5.48 7.17
C ALA A 106 1.69 6.92 6.65
N THR A 107 2.76 7.20 5.89
CA THR A 107 2.99 8.50 5.23
C THR A 107 2.31 8.65 3.88
N MET A 108 1.70 7.59 3.32
CA MET A 108 0.90 7.68 2.09
C MET A 108 -0.05 8.90 2.03
N PRO A 109 -0.81 9.26 3.09
CA PRO A 109 -1.70 10.42 3.04
C PRO A 109 -0.96 11.74 2.80
N VAL A 110 0.27 11.86 3.28
CA VAL A 110 1.13 13.03 3.05
C VAL A 110 1.47 13.14 1.56
N GLN A 111 1.86 12.02 0.96
CA GLN A 111 2.20 11.98 -0.46
C GLN A 111 1.00 12.33 -1.35
N VAL A 112 -0.18 11.77 -1.04
CA VAL A 112 -1.43 12.08 -1.77
C VAL A 112 -1.75 13.57 -1.71
N VAL A 113 -1.61 14.21 -0.55
CA VAL A 113 -1.84 15.65 -0.40
C VAL A 113 -0.82 16.47 -1.20
N LEU A 114 0.45 16.09 -1.16
CA LEU A 114 1.52 16.76 -1.93
C LEU A 114 1.27 16.66 -3.43
N LEU A 115 0.92 15.46 -3.93
CA LEU A 115 0.58 15.25 -5.33
C LEU A 115 -0.68 16.04 -5.74
N SER A 116 -1.70 16.09 -4.89
CA SER A 116 -2.91 16.88 -5.14
C SER A 116 -2.59 18.37 -5.30
N ILE A 117 -1.67 18.92 -4.48
CA ILE A 117 -1.19 20.29 -4.61
C ILE A 117 -0.40 20.46 -5.92
N LEU A 118 0.54 19.55 -6.21
CA LEU A 118 1.44 19.63 -7.35
C LEU A 118 0.68 19.58 -8.69
N PHE A 119 -0.27 18.66 -8.82
CA PHE A 119 -1.12 18.51 -10.00
C PHE A 119 -2.34 19.44 -10.02
N ARG A 120 -2.45 20.33 -9.01
CA ARG A 120 -3.56 21.29 -8.85
C ARG A 120 -4.95 20.63 -8.93
N MET A 121 -5.07 19.39 -8.47
CA MET A 121 -6.33 18.65 -8.53
C MET A 121 -7.34 19.20 -7.53
N GLU A 122 -6.91 19.44 -6.28
CA GLU A 122 -7.74 20.00 -5.22
C GLU A 122 -6.91 20.92 -4.31
N LYS A 123 -7.56 21.93 -3.72
CA LYS A 123 -6.96 22.78 -2.67
C LYS A 123 -7.13 22.08 -1.32
N PRO A 124 -6.07 21.53 -0.69
CA PRO A 124 -6.23 20.84 0.58
C PRO A 124 -6.69 21.80 1.67
N GLY A 125 -7.77 21.43 2.35
CA GLY A 125 -8.29 22.20 3.49
C GLY A 125 -7.39 22.08 4.72
N TRP A 126 -7.58 22.99 5.69
CA TRP A 126 -6.83 23.04 6.97
C TRP A 126 -6.76 21.68 7.71
N ARG A 127 -7.86 20.90 7.70
CA ARG A 127 -7.92 19.57 8.32
C ARG A 127 -6.95 18.57 7.68
N SER A 128 -6.76 18.65 6.36
CA SER A 128 -5.80 17.81 5.64
C SER A 128 -4.37 18.16 6.03
N MET A 129 -4.08 19.46 6.15
CA MET A 129 -2.77 19.95 6.60
C MET A 129 -2.45 19.47 8.03
N LEU A 130 -3.43 19.51 8.94
CA LEU A 130 -3.28 18.97 10.29
C LEU A 130 -3.02 17.46 10.28
N GLY A 131 -3.71 16.70 9.42
CA GLY A 131 -3.46 15.27 9.25
C GLY A 131 -2.02 14.99 8.84
N VAL A 132 -1.49 15.75 7.86
CA VAL A 132 -0.09 15.64 7.44
C VAL A 132 0.88 15.91 8.59
N LEU A 133 0.67 16.99 9.35
CA LEU A 133 1.52 17.33 10.49
C LEU A 133 1.50 16.27 11.58
N LEU A 134 0.32 15.70 11.88
CA LEU A 134 0.18 14.63 12.85
C LEU A 134 0.86 13.33 12.40
N THR A 135 0.78 12.97 11.12
CA THR A 135 1.50 11.82 10.55
C THR A 135 3.01 12.00 10.67
N ILE A 136 3.54 13.18 10.33
CA ILE A 136 4.97 13.50 10.47
C ILE A 136 5.41 13.43 11.94
N ALA A 137 4.61 13.99 12.86
CA ALA A 137 4.90 13.95 14.28
C ALA A 137 4.90 12.51 14.84
N GLY A 138 3.90 11.70 14.47
CA GLY A 138 3.82 10.29 14.85
C GLY A 138 5.02 9.49 14.34
N LEU A 139 5.43 9.72 13.08
CA LEU A 139 6.63 9.12 12.50
C LEU A 139 7.89 9.48 13.28
N ALA A 140 8.07 10.75 13.64
CA ALA A 140 9.23 11.19 14.41
C ALA A 140 9.30 10.48 15.78
N VAL A 141 8.17 10.40 16.49
CA VAL A 141 8.11 9.72 17.81
C VAL A 141 8.47 8.23 17.70
N ILE A 142 7.89 7.52 16.73
CA ILE A 142 8.14 6.08 16.59
C ILE A 142 9.60 5.81 16.17
N THR A 143 10.12 6.60 15.22
CA THR A 143 11.51 6.46 14.75
C THR A 143 12.52 6.67 15.88
N LEU A 144 12.30 7.69 16.72
CA LEU A 144 13.15 7.95 17.88
C LEU A 144 13.03 6.87 18.97
N SER A 145 11.87 6.21 19.09
CA SER A 145 11.65 5.15 20.09
C SER A 145 12.19 3.76 19.69
N THR A 146 12.39 3.51 18.39
CA THR A 146 12.79 2.18 17.86
C THR A 146 14.31 1.92 17.98
N GLN A 147 15.10 2.91 18.42
CA GLN A 147 16.57 2.84 18.46
C GLN A 147 17.19 1.85 19.49
N LYS A 148 16.40 1.02 20.18
CA LYS A 148 16.86 0.18 21.31
C LYS A 148 16.84 -1.34 21.12
N GLY A 149 16.54 -1.87 19.94
CA GLY A 149 16.60 -3.31 19.66
C GLY A 149 17.46 -3.60 18.42
N GLY A 150 18.18 -4.72 18.38
CA GLY A 150 19.01 -5.16 17.25
C GLY A 150 18.22 -5.50 15.98
N GLU A 151 17.36 -4.60 15.51
CA GLU A 151 16.67 -4.66 14.23
C GLU A 151 17.62 -4.34 13.06
N GLN A 152 17.31 -4.88 11.88
CA GLN A 152 17.97 -4.54 10.62
C GLN A 152 18.16 -3.02 10.48
N LEU A 153 19.39 -2.58 10.20
CA LEU A 153 19.72 -1.18 9.97
C LEU A 153 18.97 -0.66 8.74
N THR A 154 18.02 0.23 8.96
CA THR A 154 17.28 0.90 7.87
C THR A 154 18.23 1.73 7.02
N THR A 155 18.24 1.46 5.70
CA THR A 155 19.07 2.19 4.75
C THR A 155 18.29 3.33 4.08
N VAL A 156 18.96 4.44 3.77
CA VAL A 156 18.36 5.59 3.04
C VAL A 156 17.76 5.15 1.69
N ARG A 157 18.41 4.20 1.02
CA ARG A 157 17.95 3.60 -0.24
C ARG A 157 16.61 2.86 -0.06
N GLY A 158 16.44 2.10 1.02
CA GLY A 158 15.17 1.46 1.36
C GLY A 158 14.04 2.47 1.58
N ILE A 159 14.31 3.56 2.30
CA ILE A 159 13.34 4.67 2.48
C ILE A 159 12.92 5.25 1.13
N VAL A 160 13.88 5.53 0.26
CA VAL A 160 13.61 6.08 -1.08
C VAL A 160 12.76 5.13 -1.90
N PHE A 161 13.04 3.83 -1.88
CA PHE A 161 12.25 2.85 -2.63
C PHE A 161 10.81 2.71 -2.11
N VAL A 162 10.57 2.73 -0.80
CA VAL A 162 9.19 2.71 -0.26
C VAL A 162 8.45 3.99 -0.65
N VAL A 163 9.08 5.15 -0.50
CA VAL A 163 8.46 6.44 -0.84
C VAL A 163 8.15 6.52 -2.33
N LEU A 164 9.06 6.09 -3.20
CA LEU A 164 8.83 6.06 -4.64
C LEU A 164 7.77 5.03 -5.05
N ALA A 165 7.69 3.90 -4.36
CA ALA A 165 6.64 2.92 -4.59
C ALA A 165 5.26 3.57 -4.40
N GLU A 166 5.07 4.29 -3.29
CA GLU A 166 3.81 4.94 -2.93
C GLU A 166 3.33 6.03 -3.91
N LEU A 167 4.18 6.50 -4.83
CA LEU A 167 3.81 7.45 -5.88
C LEU A 167 3.16 6.80 -7.12
N GLY A 168 3.23 5.47 -7.25
CA GLY A 168 2.75 4.69 -8.38
C GLY A 168 1.30 4.23 -8.28
#